data_AF-A0A6C8GC61-F1
#
_entry.id   AF-A0A6C8GC61-F1
#
_cell.length_a   1.000
_cell.length_b   1.000
_cell.length_c   1.000
_cell.angle_alpha   90.00
_cell.angle_beta   90.00
_cell.angle_gamma   90.00
#
_symmetry.space_group_name_H-M   'P 1'
#
loop_
_entity.id
_entity.type
_entity.pdbx_description
1 polymer ?
#
loop_
_entity_poly.entity_id
_entity_poly.type
_entity_poly.pdbx_seq_one_letter_code
_entity_poly.pdbx_strand_id
1 'polypeptide(L)'
;MMVASVFILKEKMRGTQVIGALMLLSGLVMFFNTSLIEIFTRLTDYTWGVIFGVGAAMVWVSYGVAQKVLLRRLASQQILFLLYTLCTIALLPLAKPMVIAQLSDWQLACLIFCGLNTLVGYGALAEAMARWQAAQVSAIITLTPLFTLLFSDLLSMAWPDFFARPMLNLLGYLGAFVVVAGAMYSAIGHRIWGGLRKHETVVSQPRSGE
;
A
#
# COMPACT_ATOMS: atom_id res chain seq x y z
N MET A 1 2.06 -6.73 6.40
CA MET A 1 1.68 -5.92 7.59
C MET A 1 0.45 -6.46 8.27
N MET A 2 -0.64 -6.65 7.53
CA MET A 2 -1.94 -7.09 8.05
C MET A 2 -1.86 -8.22 9.10
N VAL A 3 -1.20 -9.34 8.81
CA VAL A 3 -1.01 -10.45 9.77
C VAL A 3 -0.21 -10.04 11.02
N ALA A 4 0.92 -9.36 10.83
CA ALA A 4 1.77 -8.89 11.92
C ALA A 4 1.02 -7.93 12.88
N SER A 5 0.07 -7.15 12.36
CA SER A 5 -0.79 -6.27 13.15
C SER A 5 -1.70 -7.04 14.12
N VAL A 6 -2.17 -8.22 13.75
CA VAL A 6 -2.98 -9.06 14.64
C VAL A 6 -2.12 -9.64 15.75
N PHE A 7 -0.97 -10.22 15.41
CA PHE A 7 -0.13 -10.91 16.37
C PHE A 7 0.58 -9.97 17.34
N ILE A 8 1.14 -8.86 16.84
CA ILE A 8 1.98 -7.96 17.63
C ILE A 8 1.16 -6.84 18.27
N LEU A 9 0.24 -6.23 17.52
CA LEU A 9 -0.57 -5.11 18.03
C LEU A 9 -1.86 -5.58 18.72
N LYS A 10 -2.18 -6.88 18.67
CA LYS A 10 -3.42 -7.50 19.19
C LYS A 10 -4.70 -6.81 18.67
N GLU A 11 -4.64 -6.27 17.45
CA GLU A 11 -5.82 -5.67 16.82
C GLU A 11 -6.83 -6.77 16.46
N LYS A 12 -8.09 -6.61 16.89
CA LYS A 12 -9.16 -7.54 16.50
C LYS A 12 -9.48 -7.35 15.02
N MET A 13 -9.10 -8.34 14.21
CA MET A 13 -9.54 -8.40 12.81
C MET A 13 -10.99 -8.82 12.70
N ARG A 14 -11.75 -8.07 11.91
CA ARG A 14 -13.14 -8.41 11.58
C ARG A 14 -13.14 -9.42 10.42
N GLY A 15 -14.10 -10.34 10.40
CA GLY A 15 -14.21 -11.35 9.32
C GLY A 15 -14.25 -10.76 7.91
N THR A 16 -14.83 -9.55 7.75
CA THR A 16 -14.84 -8.81 6.48
C THR A 16 -13.44 -8.40 6.01
N GLN A 17 -12.52 -8.09 6.94
CA GLN A 17 -11.13 -7.77 6.61
C GLN A 17 -10.36 -9.01 6.14
N VAL A 18 -10.64 -10.18 6.72
CA VAL A 18 -10.01 -11.45 6.31
C VAL A 18 -10.41 -11.82 4.89
N ILE A 19 -11.71 -11.74 4.58
CA ILE A 19 -12.23 -11.99 3.22
C ILE A 19 -11.64 -10.97 2.24
N GLY A 20 -11.63 -9.68 2.60
CA GLY A 20 -11.00 -8.64 1.78
C GLY A 20 -9.50 -8.88 1.55
N ALA A 21 -8.77 -9.36 2.54
CA ALA A 21 -7.36 -9.72 2.40
C ALA A 21 -7.14 -10.89 1.45
N LEU A 22 -7.99 -11.92 1.50
CA LEU A 22 -7.92 -13.05 0.58
C LEU A 22 -8.19 -12.61 -0.87
N MET A 23 -9.18 -11.73 -1.08
CA MET A 23 -9.45 -11.12 -2.39
C MET A 23 -8.29 -10.26 -2.88
N LEU A 24 -7.68 -9.46 -1.99
CA LEU A 24 -6.50 -8.67 -2.33
C LEU A 24 -5.33 -9.56 -2.75
N LEU A 25 -5.08 -10.65 -2.01
CA LEU A 25 -3.98 -11.56 -2.28
C LEU A 25 -4.19 -12.28 -3.62
N SER A 26 -5.41 -12.78 -3.89
CA SER A 26 -5.72 -13.44 -5.16
C SER A 26 -5.63 -12.48 -6.34
N GLY A 27 -6.18 -11.27 -6.20
CA GLY A 27 -6.12 -10.24 -7.23
C GLY A 27 -4.68 -9.81 -7.53
N LEU A 28 -3.82 -9.70 -6.51
CA LEU A 28 -2.41 -9.34 -6.68
C LEU A 28 -1.63 -10.44 -7.41
N VAL A 29 -1.90 -11.72 -7.12
CA VAL A 29 -1.29 -12.86 -7.82
C VAL A 29 -1.72 -12.90 -9.29
N MET A 30 -3.01 -12.66 -9.57
CA MET A 30 -3.50 -12.57 -10.95
C MET A 30 -2.89 -11.39 -11.69
N PHE A 31 -2.76 -10.24 -11.01
CA PHE A 31 -2.18 -9.03 -11.55
C PHE A 31 -0.71 -9.19 -11.93
N PHE A 32 0.10 -9.78 -11.06
CA PHE A 32 1.52 -10.05 -11.32
C PHE A 32 1.78 -11.39 -12.02
N ASN A 33 0.77 -12.03 -12.61
CA ASN A 33 0.91 -13.38 -13.18
C ASN A 33 2.10 -13.51 -14.15
N THR A 34 2.22 -12.57 -15.10
CA THR A 34 3.29 -12.60 -16.11
C THR A 34 4.68 -12.39 -15.46
N SER A 35 4.82 -11.42 -14.56
CA SER A 35 6.07 -11.18 -13.83
C SER A 35 6.44 -12.34 -12.91
N LEU A 36 5.46 -12.99 -12.27
CA LEU A 36 5.70 -14.17 -11.43
C LEU A 36 6.21 -15.34 -12.27
N ILE A 37 5.60 -15.62 -13.41
CA ILE A 37 6.05 -16.69 -14.33
C ILE A 37 7.48 -16.44 -14.78
N GLU A 38 7.84 -15.19 -15.10
CA GLU A 38 9.19 -14.82 -15.48
C GLU A 38 10.20 -15.05 -14.33
N ILE A 39 9.85 -14.65 -13.10
CA ILE A 39 10.67 -14.89 -11.90
C ILE A 39 10.86 -16.39 -11.64
N PHE A 40 9.82 -17.21 -11.80
CA PHE A 40 9.90 -18.66 -11.56
C PHE A 40 10.61 -19.43 -12.70
N THR A 41 10.61 -18.91 -13.93
CA THR A 41 11.30 -19.55 -15.06
C THR A 41 12.77 -19.14 -15.17
N ARG A 42 13.14 -17.95 -14.68
CA ARG A 42 14.51 -17.41 -14.69
C ARG A 42 15.17 -17.40 -13.30
N LEU A 43 14.85 -18.39 -12.46
CA LEU A 43 15.29 -18.44 -11.06
C LEU A 43 16.80 -18.22 -10.89
N THR A 44 17.65 -18.80 -11.74
CA THR A 44 19.12 -18.72 -11.58
C THR A 44 19.67 -17.30 -11.69
N ASP A 45 19.11 -16.45 -12.57
CA ASP A 45 19.57 -15.06 -12.76
C ASP A 45 18.97 -14.11 -11.71
N TYR A 46 17.76 -14.40 -11.22
CA TYR A 46 17.01 -13.51 -10.33
C TYR A 46 17.00 -13.92 -8.84
N THR A 47 17.63 -15.04 -8.46
CA THR A 47 17.59 -15.54 -7.06
C THR A 47 18.00 -14.48 -6.03
N TRP A 48 19.08 -13.74 -6.28
CA TRP A 48 19.53 -12.66 -5.40
C TRP A 48 18.51 -11.53 -5.30
N GLY A 49 17.89 -11.14 -6.43
CA GLY A 49 16.84 -10.13 -6.45
C GLY A 49 15.61 -10.54 -5.65
N VAL A 50 15.20 -11.82 -5.74
CA VAL A 50 14.09 -12.36 -4.96
C VAL A 50 14.41 -12.32 -3.46
N ILE A 51 15.62 -12.74 -3.05
CA ILE A 51 16.05 -12.71 -1.64
C ILE A 51 16.02 -11.27 -1.10
N PHE A 52 16.58 -10.30 -1.84
CA PHE A 52 16.51 -8.90 -1.45
C PHE A 52 15.08 -8.36 -1.42
N GLY A 53 14.21 -8.78 -2.34
CA GLY A 53 12.79 -8.43 -2.34
C GLY A 53 12.06 -8.93 -1.09
N VAL A 54 12.29 -10.19 -0.70
CA VAL A 54 11.73 -10.75 0.54
C VAL A 54 12.29 -10.02 1.77
N GLY A 55 13.59 -9.74 1.80
CA GLY A 55 14.23 -8.96 2.87
C GLY A 55 13.63 -7.55 2.99
N ALA A 56 13.47 -6.85 1.88
CA ALA A 56 12.84 -5.52 1.84
C ALA A 56 11.39 -5.55 2.33
N ALA A 57 10.62 -6.58 1.95
CA ALA A 57 9.26 -6.77 2.44
C ALA A 57 9.23 -6.98 3.98
N MET A 58 10.17 -7.74 4.53
CA MET A 58 10.29 -7.95 5.98
C MET A 58 10.66 -6.67 6.74
N VAL A 59 11.59 -5.87 6.19
CA VAL A 59 11.93 -4.55 6.74
C VAL A 59 10.71 -3.62 6.70
N TRP A 60 9.97 -3.61 5.59
CA TRP A 60 8.75 -2.82 5.45
C TRP A 60 7.69 -3.19 6.49
N VAL A 61 7.46 -4.48 6.71
CA VAL A 61 6.50 -4.94 7.73
C VAL A 61 6.94 -4.52 9.12
N SER A 62 8.21 -4.70 9.45
CA SER A 62 8.79 -4.29 10.74
C SER A 62 8.62 -2.79 10.97
N TYR A 63 8.90 -1.97 9.94
CA TYR A 63 8.74 -0.53 9.96
C TYR A 63 7.32 -0.12 10.32
N GLY A 64 6.29 -0.60 9.60
CA GLY A 64 4.91 -0.16 9.89
C GLY A 64 4.38 -0.65 11.23
N VAL A 65 4.81 -1.82 11.70
CA VAL A 65 4.47 -2.29 13.05
C VAL A 65 5.13 -1.40 14.11
N ALA A 66 6.43 -1.13 13.98
CA ALA A 66 7.16 -0.26 14.90
C ALA A 66 6.58 1.17 14.90
N GLN A 67 6.28 1.72 13.73
CA GLN A 67 5.64 3.03 13.58
C GLN A 67 4.30 3.09 14.31
N LYS A 68 3.45 2.07 14.13
CA LYS A 68 2.15 1.98 14.81
C LYS A 68 2.28 1.86 16.33
N VAL A 69 3.31 1.15 16.83
CA VAL A 69 3.60 1.07 18.27
C VAL A 69 4.07 2.42 18.81
N LEU A 70 4.95 3.09 18.08
CA LEU A 70 5.55 4.37 18.50
C LEU A 70 4.53 5.52 18.50
N LEU A 71 3.52 5.47 17.61
CA LEU A 71 2.37 6.38 17.59
C LEU A 71 1.52 6.34 18.88
N ARG A 72 1.71 5.36 19.77
CA ARG A 72 1.06 5.34 21.10
C ARG A 72 1.71 6.30 22.10
N ARG A 73 2.89 6.83 21.79
CA ARG A 73 3.71 7.65 22.69
C ARG A 73 4.11 8.98 22.05
N LEU A 74 4.27 9.03 20.74
CA LEU A 74 4.75 10.19 19.99
C LEU A 74 3.74 10.63 18.93
N ALA A 75 3.72 11.93 18.64
CA ALA A 75 2.94 12.45 17.52
C ALA A 75 3.54 12.00 16.17
N SER A 76 2.68 11.88 15.15
CA SER A 76 3.05 11.48 13.79
C SER A 76 4.26 12.27 13.25
N GLN A 77 4.22 13.61 13.39
CA GLN A 77 5.28 14.50 12.95
C GLN A 77 6.62 14.25 13.65
N GLN A 78 6.61 13.92 14.94
CA GLN A 78 7.83 13.64 15.70
C GLN A 78 8.51 12.36 15.23
N ILE A 79 7.72 11.33 14.93
CA ILE A 79 8.22 10.05 14.40
C ILE A 79 8.84 10.25 13.02
N LEU A 80 8.17 11.00 12.14
CA LEU A 80 8.68 11.31 10.81
C LEU A 80 9.98 12.12 10.87
N PHE A 81 10.03 13.14 11.73
CA PHE A 81 11.25 13.93 11.92
C PHE A 81 12.43 13.07 12.40
N LEU A 82 12.21 12.21 13.39
CA LEU A 82 13.23 11.29 13.88
C LEU A 82 13.68 10.33 12.77
N LEU A 83 12.73 9.73 12.05
CA LEU A 83 13.00 8.81 10.95
C LEU A 83 13.84 9.48 9.87
N TYR A 84 13.44 10.65 9.39
CA TYR A 84 14.17 11.35 8.35
C TYR A 84 15.56 11.76 8.81
N THR A 85 15.71 12.24 10.05
CA THR A 85 17.02 12.60 10.60
C THR A 85 17.95 11.39 10.67
N LEU A 86 17.46 10.26 11.18
CA LEU A 86 18.24 9.02 11.26
C LEU A 86 18.61 8.48 9.87
N CYS A 87 17.66 8.49 8.94
CA CYS A 87 17.91 8.08 7.55
C CYS A 87 18.93 9.01 6.88
N THR A 88 18.85 10.33 7.10
CA THR A 88 19.83 11.28 6.59
C THR A 88 21.21 10.98 7.16
N ILE A 89 21.36 10.81 8.48
CA ILE A 89 22.66 10.50 9.10
C ILE A 89 23.23 9.18 8.57
N ALA A 90 22.39 8.15 8.42
CA ALA A 90 22.82 6.84 7.96
C ALA A 90 23.21 6.82 6.46
N LEU A 91 22.50 7.59 5.62
CA LEU A 91 22.72 7.61 4.17
C LEU A 91 23.70 8.69 3.71
N LEU A 92 23.90 9.77 4.48
CA LEU A 92 24.85 10.83 4.17
C LEU A 92 26.27 10.34 3.86
N PRO A 93 26.89 9.40 4.60
CA PRO A 93 28.23 8.91 4.26
C PRO A 93 28.28 8.11 2.95
N LEU A 94 27.14 7.56 2.50
CA LEU A 94 27.04 6.84 1.23
C LEU A 94 26.62 7.76 0.07
N ALA A 95 26.11 8.95 0.37
CA ALA A 95 25.61 9.90 -0.62
C ALA A 95 26.76 10.63 -1.32
N LYS A 96 26.63 10.81 -2.64
CA LYS A 96 27.55 11.61 -3.46
C LYS A 96 26.87 12.91 -3.87
N PRO A 97 26.92 13.97 -3.03
CA PRO A 97 26.15 15.21 -3.27
C PRO A 97 26.57 15.93 -4.56
N MET A 98 27.80 15.72 -5.03
CA MET A 98 28.32 16.34 -6.25
C MET A 98 27.61 15.87 -7.53
N VAL A 99 26.86 14.76 -7.49
CA VAL A 99 26.04 14.30 -8.63
C VAL A 99 24.85 15.22 -8.90
N ILE A 100 24.39 15.99 -7.89
CA ILE A 100 23.27 16.91 -8.05
C ILE A 100 23.61 18.03 -9.06
N ALA A 101 24.88 18.45 -9.10
CA ALA A 101 25.35 19.47 -10.03
C ALA A 101 25.39 19.00 -11.50
N GLN A 102 25.18 17.71 -11.76
CA GLN A 102 25.14 17.13 -13.11
C GLN A 102 23.71 17.00 -13.65
N LEU A 103 22.70 17.29 -12.83
CA LEU A 103 21.29 17.20 -13.21
C LEU A 103 20.90 18.41 -14.06
N SER A 104 20.08 18.18 -15.08
CA SER A 104 19.39 19.28 -15.78
C SER A 104 18.31 19.92 -14.90
N ASP A 105 17.91 21.15 -15.21
CA ASP A 105 16.86 21.87 -14.46
C ASP A 105 15.56 21.05 -14.33
N TRP A 106 15.21 20.30 -15.38
CA TRP A 106 14.04 19.42 -15.38
C TRP A 106 14.21 18.21 -14.44
N GLN A 107 15.38 17.58 -14.45
CA GLN A 107 15.66 16.44 -13.55
C GLN A 107 15.73 16.89 -12.09
N LEU A 108 16.24 18.10 -11.84
CA LEU A 108 16.24 18.70 -10.50
C LEU A 108 14.81 18.98 -10.02
N ALA A 109 13.94 19.51 -10.88
CA ALA A 109 12.52 19.69 -10.56
C ALA A 109 11.84 18.35 -10.23
N CYS A 110 12.11 17.29 -11.00
CA CYS A 110 11.63 15.94 -10.72
C CYS A 110 12.14 15.39 -9.38
N LEU A 111 13.41 15.64 -9.05
CA LEU A 111 14.01 15.22 -7.78
C LEU A 111 13.33 15.91 -6.58
N ILE A 112 13.13 17.23 -6.66
CA ILE A 112 12.42 18.00 -5.63
C ILE A 112 10.98 17.49 -5.49
N PHE A 113 10.29 17.29 -6.60
CA PHE A 113 8.93 16.74 -6.61
C PHE A 113 8.86 15.37 -5.94
N CYS A 114 9.79 14.46 -6.24
CA CYS A 114 9.88 13.14 -5.62
C CYS A 114 10.10 13.24 -4.10
N GLY A 115 10.98 14.13 -3.66
CA GLY A 115 11.22 14.40 -2.24
C GLY A 115 9.98 14.91 -1.52
N LEU A 116 9.28 15.89 -2.10
CA LEU A 116 8.03 16.43 -1.56
C LEU A 116 6.93 15.37 -1.53
N ASN A 117 6.77 14.58 -2.59
CA ASN A 117 5.80 13.49 -2.66
C ASN A 117 6.06 12.45 -1.55
N THR A 118 7.33 12.12 -1.31
CA THR A 118 7.74 11.23 -0.23
C THR A 118 7.33 11.79 1.13
N LEU A 119 7.60 13.08 1.39
CA LEU A 119 7.26 13.72 2.66
C LEU A 119 5.75 13.72 2.90
N VAL A 120 4.97 14.11 1.90
CA VAL A 120 3.50 14.12 1.98
C VAL A 120 2.95 12.70 2.12
N GLY A 121 3.46 11.74 1.35
CA GLY A 121 3.02 10.35 1.35
C GLY A 121 3.24 9.66 2.69
N TYR A 122 4.45 9.75 3.25
CA TYR A 122 4.75 9.20 4.57
C TYR A 122 4.04 9.97 5.70
N GLY A 123 3.85 11.27 5.56
CA GLY A 123 3.01 12.09 6.44
C GLY A 123 1.57 11.58 6.53
N ALA A 124 0.93 11.41 5.37
CA ALA A 124 -0.42 10.86 5.27
C ALA A 124 -0.49 9.42 5.78
N LEU A 125 0.52 8.59 5.48
CA LEU A 125 0.61 7.21 5.98
C LEU A 125 0.66 7.17 7.51
N ALA A 126 1.49 8.00 8.12
CA ALA A 126 1.65 8.06 9.57
C ALA A 126 0.35 8.55 10.26
N GLU A 127 -0.31 9.57 9.72
CA GLU A 127 -1.62 10.04 10.20
C GLU A 127 -2.72 8.99 10.02
N ALA A 128 -2.74 8.29 8.88
CA ALA A 128 -3.67 7.19 8.65
C ALA A 128 -3.43 6.06 9.66
N MET A 129 -2.17 5.72 9.95
CA MET A 129 -1.83 4.76 11.00
C MET A 129 -2.17 5.26 12.40
N ALA A 130 -2.21 6.57 12.66
CA ALA A 130 -2.66 7.08 13.96
C ALA A 130 -4.18 6.89 14.15
N ARG A 131 -4.97 7.02 13.06
CA ARG A 131 -6.43 7.05 13.10
C ARG A 131 -7.11 5.71 12.80
N TRP A 132 -6.51 4.87 11.96
CA TRP A 132 -7.10 3.61 11.47
C TRP A 132 -6.27 2.40 11.87
N GLN A 133 -6.88 1.21 11.86
CA GLN A 133 -6.18 -0.06 12.10
C GLN A 133 -5.12 -0.30 11.02
N ALA A 134 -3.97 -0.88 11.40
CA ALA A 134 -2.88 -1.12 10.45
C ALA A 134 -3.32 -2.06 9.30
N ALA A 135 -4.27 -2.95 9.57
CA ALA A 135 -4.91 -3.79 8.56
C ALA A 135 -5.65 -2.99 7.46
N GLN A 136 -6.39 -1.94 7.84
CA GLN A 136 -7.13 -1.10 6.88
C GLN A 136 -6.18 -0.25 6.05
N VAL A 137 -5.17 0.34 6.69
CA VAL A 137 -4.13 1.11 6.00
C VAL A 137 -3.38 0.22 5.02
N SER A 138 -3.02 -1.01 5.42
CA SER A 138 -2.36 -1.99 4.55
C SER A 138 -3.20 -2.35 3.32
N ALA A 139 -4.52 -2.45 3.46
CA ALA A 139 -5.43 -2.76 2.35
C ALA A 139 -5.56 -1.60 1.33
N ILE A 140 -5.32 -0.37 1.76
CA ILE A 140 -5.32 0.79 0.85
C ILE A 140 -3.98 0.91 0.14
N ILE A 141 -2.86 0.63 0.83
CA ILE A 141 -1.52 0.65 0.21
C ILE A 141 -1.45 -0.34 -0.97
N THR A 142 -2.18 -1.46 -0.94
CA THR A 142 -2.21 -2.40 -2.06
C THR A 142 -2.87 -1.83 -3.33
N LEU A 143 -3.60 -0.71 -3.23
CA LEU A 143 -4.15 0.01 -4.39
C LEU A 143 -3.12 0.90 -5.08
N THR A 144 -2.06 1.30 -4.38
CA THR A 144 -1.01 2.18 -4.92
C THR A 144 -0.48 1.71 -6.29
N PRO A 145 -0.04 0.45 -6.49
CA PRO A 145 0.45 0.01 -7.79
C PRO A 145 -0.61 0.09 -8.91
N LEU A 146 -1.89 -0.05 -8.58
CA LEU A 146 -2.97 0.09 -9.57
C LEU A 146 -3.18 1.55 -9.99
N PHE A 147 -3.15 2.47 -9.02
CA PHE A 147 -3.17 3.90 -9.34
C PHE A 147 -1.95 4.30 -10.16
N THR A 148 -0.76 3.81 -9.80
CA THR A 148 0.46 4.05 -10.58
C THR A 148 0.29 3.60 -12.03
N LEU A 149 -0.25 2.40 -12.27
CA LEU A 149 -0.52 1.95 -13.63
C LEU A 149 -1.58 2.77 -14.36
N LEU A 150 -2.67 3.12 -13.69
CA LEU A 150 -3.72 3.95 -14.27
C LEU A 150 -3.15 5.29 -14.74
N PHE A 151 -2.33 5.93 -13.90
CA PHE A 151 -1.65 7.16 -14.28
C PHE A 151 -0.64 6.94 -15.40
N SER A 152 0.14 5.84 -15.38
CA SER A 152 1.04 5.51 -16.49
C SER A 152 0.31 5.32 -17.82
N ASP A 153 -0.87 4.69 -17.82
CA ASP A 153 -1.69 4.50 -19.02
C ASP A 153 -2.24 5.84 -19.55
N LEU A 154 -2.81 6.66 -18.66
CA LEU A 154 -3.27 8.01 -18.97
C LEU A 154 -2.15 8.91 -19.53
N LEU A 155 -0.96 8.86 -18.91
CA LEU A 155 0.20 9.63 -19.36
C LEU A 155 0.77 9.09 -20.67
N SER A 156 0.72 7.78 -20.92
CA SER A 156 1.13 7.20 -22.22
C SER A 156 0.20 7.60 -23.36
N MET A 157 -1.06 7.90 -23.06
CA MET A 157 -2.01 8.45 -24.04
C MET A 157 -1.78 9.95 -24.29
N ALA A 158 -1.40 10.71 -23.25
CA ALA A 158 -1.15 12.16 -23.34
C ALA A 158 0.23 12.52 -23.92
N TRP A 159 1.27 11.73 -23.61
CA TRP A 159 2.65 11.93 -24.06
C TRP A 159 3.30 10.59 -24.49
N PRO A 160 2.95 10.09 -25.68
CA PRO A 160 3.40 8.77 -26.17
C PRO A 160 4.91 8.69 -26.43
N ASP A 161 5.60 9.81 -26.66
CA ASP A 161 7.06 9.82 -26.93
C ASP A 161 7.93 9.64 -25.68
N PHE A 162 7.39 9.89 -24.48
CA PHE A 162 8.13 9.79 -23.21
C PHE A 162 7.72 8.59 -22.34
N PHE A 163 6.54 8.02 -22.54
CA PHE A 163 5.99 6.96 -21.68
C PHE A 163 5.66 5.69 -22.47
N ALA A 164 6.41 4.62 -22.20
CA ALA A 164 6.13 3.31 -22.76
C ALA A 164 4.78 2.78 -22.24
N ARG A 165 3.92 2.27 -23.13
CA ARG A 165 2.64 1.68 -22.75
C ARG A 165 2.87 0.46 -21.86
N PRO A 166 2.28 0.42 -20.64
CA PRO A 166 2.32 -0.79 -19.83
C PRO A 166 1.62 -1.94 -20.58
N MET A 167 2.35 -3.00 -20.93
CA MET A 167 1.74 -4.23 -21.48
C MET A 167 1.00 -4.98 -20.36
N LEU A 168 -0.27 -4.67 -20.14
CA LEU A 168 -1.15 -5.49 -19.30
C LEU A 168 -1.94 -6.48 -20.13
N ASN A 169 -1.82 -7.76 -19.78
CA ASN A 169 -2.68 -8.82 -20.26
C ASN A 169 -4.08 -8.71 -19.64
N LEU A 170 -5.10 -9.29 -20.29
CA LEU A 170 -6.49 -9.31 -19.80
C LEU A 170 -6.63 -9.83 -18.36
N LEU A 171 -5.81 -10.81 -17.99
CA LEU A 171 -5.76 -11.37 -16.63
C LEU A 171 -5.24 -10.35 -15.61
N GLY A 172 -4.34 -9.45 -16.02
CA GLY A 172 -3.84 -8.34 -15.21
C GLY A 172 -4.92 -7.30 -14.92
N TYR A 173 -5.74 -6.96 -15.92
CA TYR A 173 -6.89 -6.07 -15.74
C TYR A 173 -7.95 -6.67 -14.80
N LEU A 174 -8.24 -7.97 -14.92
CA LEU A 174 -9.12 -8.68 -13.98
C LEU A 174 -8.54 -8.69 -12.57
N GLY A 175 -7.24 -8.94 -12.43
CA GLY A 175 -6.55 -8.86 -11.13
C GLY A 175 -6.67 -7.47 -10.50
N ALA A 176 -6.49 -6.40 -11.28
CA ALA A 176 -6.66 -5.03 -10.82
C ALA A 176 -8.08 -4.77 -10.26
N PHE A 177 -9.12 -5.21 -10.98
CA PHE A 177 -10.50 -5.07 -10.52
C PHE A 177 -10.76 -5.82 -9.20
N VAL A 178 -10.26 -7.05 -9.09
CA VAL A 178 -10.39 -7.87 -7.87
C VAL A 178 -9.68 -7.23 -6.68
N VAL A 179 -8.50 -6.63 -6.90
CA VAL A 179 -7.77 -5.89 -5.86
C VAL A 179 -8.54 -4.65 -5.40
N VAL A 180 -9.12 -3.87 -6.32
CA VAL A 180 -9.96 -2.71 -5.97
C VAL A 180 -11.18 -3.15 -5.14
N ALA A 181 -11.89 -4.18 -5.59
CA ALA A 181 -13.03 -4.72 -4.86
C ALA A 181 -12.64 -5.26 -3.47
N GLY A 182 -11.52 -5.97 -3.37
CA GLY A 182 -10.98 -6.49 -2.10
C GLY A 182 -10.60 -5.38 -1.12
N ALA A 183 -9.98 -4.29 -1.60
CA ALA A 183 -9.66 -3.14 -0.76
C ALA A 183 -10.92 -2.43 -0.25
N MET A 184 -11.90 -2.18 -1.13
CA MET A 184 -13.17 -1.57 -0.76
C MET A 184 -13.92 -2.42 0.27
N TYR A 185 -13.95 -3.74 0.09
CA TYR A 185 -14.59 -4.67 1.01
C TYR A 185 -13.86 -4.71 2.37
N SER A 186 -12.53 -4.72 2.38
CA SER A 186 -11.73 -4.69 3.61
C SER A 186 -11.89 -3.38 4.39
N ALA A 187 -11.94 -2.24 3.70
CA ALA A 187 -12.07 -0.92 4.31
C ALA A 187 -13.50 -0.63 4.79
N ILE A 188 -14.52 -0.88 3.95
CA ILE A 188 -15.90 -0.41 4.15
C ILE A 188 -16.88 -1.56 4.48
N GLY A 189 -16.52 -2.82 4.26
CA GLY A 189 -17.44 -3.97 4.39
C GLY A 189 -18.15 -4.08 5.74
N HIS A 190 -17.50 -3.63 6.83
CA HIS A 190 -18.12 -3.62 8.16
C HIS A 190 -19.30 -2.62 8.28
N ARG A 191 -19.27 -1.49 7.55
CA ARG A 191 -20.33 -0.48 7.55
C ARG A 191 -21.51 -0.94 6.70
N ILE A 192 -21.23 -1.68 5.62
CA ILE A 192 -22.24 -2.27 4.74
C ILE A 192 -23.05 -3.33 5.50
N TRP A 193 -22.38 -4.27 6.18
CA TRP A 193 -23.08 -5.28 7.00
C TRP A 193 -23.66 -4.73 8.31
N GLY A 194 -23.05 -3.71 8.93
CA GLY A 194 -23.64 -3.01 10.07
C GLY A 194 -24.91 -2.22 9.71
N GLY A 195 -24.98 -1.70 8.47
CA GLY A 195 -26.17 -1.07 7.91
C GLY A 195 -27.28 -2.06 7.57
N LEU A 196 -26.94 -3.22 6.97
CA LEU A 196 -27.91 -4.29 6.71
C LEU A 196 -28.53 -4.85 7.99
N ARG A 197 -27.72 -5.09 9.04
CA ARG A 197 -28.25 -5.55 10.34
C ARG A 197 -29.20 -4.54 11.00
N LYS A 198 -28.96 -3.23 10.83
CA LYS A 198 -29.89 -2.19 11.30
C LYS A 198 -31.20 -2.19 10.52
N HIS A 199 -31.17 -2.56 9.25
CA HIS A 199 -32.38 -2.66 8.42
C HIS A 199 -33.19 -3.92 8.71
N GLU A 200 -32.55 -5.05 9.06
CA GLU A 200 -33.25 -6.27 9.50
C GLU A 200 -33.92 -6.11 10.87
N THR A 201 -33.33 -5.34 11.80
CA THR A 201 -33.95 -5.14 13.13
C THR A 201 -35.20 -4.26 13.14
N VAL A 202 -35.54 -3.60 12.02
CA VAL A 202 -36.74 -2.74 11.92
C VAL A 202 -37.96 -3.49 11.38
N VAL A 203 -37.80 -4.74 10.92
CA VAL A 203 -38.91 -5.54 10.43
C VAL A 203 -39.28 -6.60 11.47
N SER A 204 -40.51 -6.50 11.97
CA SER A 204 -41.25 -7.45 12.83
C SER A 204 -40.99 -7.42 14.35
N GLN A 205 -41.58 -6.43 15.03
CA GLN A 205 -42.33 -6.74 16.25
C GLN A 205 -43.81 -6.87 15.90
N PRO A 206 -44.49 -7.99 16.19
CA PRO A 206 -45.94 -8.06 16.09
C PRO A 206 -46.52 -7.21 17.22
N ARG A 207 -47.41 -6.26 16.87
CA ARG A 207 -48.25 -5.57 17.87
C ARG A 207 -49.14 -6.63 18.52
N SER A 208 -48.79 -7.02 19.74
CA SER A 208 -49.69 -7.74 20.64
C SER A 208 -50.63 -6.73 21.28
N GLY A 209 -51.91 -6.77 20.88
CA GLY A 209 -53.02 -6.23 21.65
C GLY A 209 -53.42 -4.79 21.34
N GLU A 210 -54.26 -4.63 20.30
CA GLU A 210 -55.39 -3.70 20.25
C GLU A 210 -56.55 -4.39 19.51
#